data_AF-A0A1Y5KF66-F1
#
_entry.id   AF-A0A1Y5KF66-F1
#
_cell.length_a   1.000
_cell.length_b   1.000
_cell.length_c   1.000
_cell.angle_alpha   90.00
_cell.angle_beta   90.00
_cell.angle_gamma   90.00
#
_symmetry.space_group_name_H-M   'P 1'
#
loop_
_entity.id
_entity.type
_entity.pdbx_description
1 polymer ?
#
loop_
_entity_poly.entity_id
_entity_poly.type
_entity_poly.pdbx_seq_one_letter_code
_entity_poly.pdbx_strand_id
1 'polypeptide(L)'
;MQEKILEEIRDILKEILEVVKENRRTAILDEEEVSEGEERSNEKLEISIGDQINASATLFKRLVDVYYNEELKRIELNNVRKSSRRVSVELGKTLCDFLNHQLLGQGMKFERQPDGLVIASRGLDNVVAIKLITDMGFYRGSQWNEVASDIVDVCETKYGISNDRVFFIISSLRNGIDQGYVESLLGHEVKSNWEFLNNRQWVDSYVRKFIDTTHSLVNPRNQMYFMASEMHPNVVAEDLYKMSNEQMKEALLKIDEYTWISNLQDLINQL
;
A
#
# COMPACT_ATOMS: atom_id res chain seq x y z
N MET A 1 -12.62 28.56 -42.82
CA MET A 1 -12.80 27.25 -42.15
C MET A 1 -11.60 26.89 -41.28
N GLN A 2 -10.36 27.02 -41.79
CA GLN A 2 -9.15 26.77 -40.99
C GLN A 2 -8.93 27.77 -39.83
N GLU A 3 -9.26 29.06 -39.99
CA GLU A 3 -9.14 30.05 -38.91
C GLU A 3 -10.06 29.76 -37.72
N LYS A 4 -11.29 29.30 -37.97
CA LYS A 4 -12.27 28.98 -36.92
C LYS A 4 -11.81 27.79 -36.06
N ILE A 5 -11.18 26.80 -36.68
CA ILE A 5 -10.62 25.62 -35.98
C ILE A 5 -9.41 26.03 -35.13
N LEU A 6 -8.58 26.97 -35.61
CA LEU A 6 -7.44 27.48 -34.85
C LEU A 6 -7.86 28.31 -33.64
N GLU A 7 -8.97 29.06 -33.75
CA GLU A 7 -9.56 29.81 -32.63
C GLU A 7 -10.06 28.85 -31.54
N GLU A 8 -10.81 27.81 -31.92
CA GLU A 8 -11.33 26.78 -31.00
C GLU A 8 -10.21 26.02 -30.28
N ILE A 9 -9.13 25.65 -30.98
CA ILE A 9 -7.96 24.99 -30.36
C ILE A 9 -7.29 25.92 -29.35
N ARG A 10 -7.21 27.23 -29.64
CA ARG A 10 -6.55 28.20 -28.76
C ARG A 10 -7.31 28.42 -27.46
N ASP A 11 -8.64 28.39 -27.52
CA ASP A 11 -9.48 28.54 -26.34
C ASP A 11 -9.46 27.28 -25.47
N ILE A 12 -9.47 26.07 -26.07
CA ILE A 12 -9.26 24.81 -25.34
C ILE A 12 -7.90 24.79 -24.63
N LEU A 13 -6.84 25.23 -25.31
CA LEU A 13 -5.51 25.29 -24.70
C LEU A 13 -5.42 26.27 -23.54
N LYS A 14 -6.13 27.41 -23.59
CA LYS A 14 -6.20 28.34 -22.46
C LYS A 14 -6.93 27.74 -21.26
N GLU A 15 -8.04 27.03 -21.51
CA GLU A 15 -8.82 26.38 -20.47
C GLU A 15 -8.00 25.28 -19.77
N ILE A 16 -7.29 24.44 -20.54
CA ILE A 16 -6.35 23.46 -19.99
C ILE A 16 -5.24 24.13 -19.18
N LEU A 17 -4.70 25.26 -19.65
CA LEU A 17 -3.62 25.96 -18.97
C LEU A 17 -4.06 26.55 -17.62
N GLU A 18 -5.30 27.05 -17.53
CA GLU A 18 -5.87 27.54 -16.27
C GLU A 18 -6.14 26.40 -15.30
N VAL A 19 -6.69 25.26 -15.76
CA VAL A 19 -6.85 24.05 -14.93
C VAL A 19 -5.50 23.55 -14.40
N VAL A 20 -4.45 23.56 -15.22
CA VAL A 20 -3.10 23.15 -14.80
C VAL A 20 -2.50 24.14 -13.78
N LYS A 21 -2.72 25.45 -13.94
CA LYS A 21 -2.26 26.45 -12.97
C LYS A 21 -3.00 26.33 -11.63
N GLU A 22 -4.29 26.05 -11.66
CA GLU A 22 -5.12 25.91 -10.47
C GLU A 22 -4.75 24.64 -9.69
N ASN A 23 -4.53 23.52 -10.40
CA ASN A 23 -3.99 22.28 -9.83
C ASN A 23 -2.57 22.45 -9.25
N ARG A 24 -1.74 23.29 -9.88
CA ARG A 24 -0.38 23.58 -9.39
C ARG A 24 -0.40 24.50 -8.17
N ARG A 25 -1.35 25.45 -8.09
CA ARG A 25 -1.54 26.31 -6.91
C ARG A 25 -2.06 25.51 -5.71
N THR A 26 -2.99 24.59 -5.90
CA THR A 26 -3.41 23.68 -4.83
C THR A 26 -2.26 22.78 -4.37
N ALA A 27 -1.47 22.25 -5.30
CA ALA A 27 -0.29 21.45 -4.93
C ALA A 27 0.77 22.23 -4.13
N ILE A 28 0.99 23.52 -4.44
CA ILE A 28 1.97 24.37 -3.74
C ILE A 28 1.44 24.80 -2.35
N LEU A 29 0.16 25.17 -2.23
CA LEU A 29 -0.46 25.50 -0.95
C LEU A 29 -0.48 24.28 -0.01
N ASP A 30 -0.67 23.08 -0.56
CA ASP A 30 -0.61 21.82 0.19
C ASP A 30 0.84 21.44 0.61
N GLU A 31 1.87 21.89 -0.11
CA GLU A 31 3.28 21.69 0.27
C GLU A 31 3.71 22.66 1.38
N GLU A 32 3.21 23.90 1.37
CA GLU A 32 3.48 24.89 2.42
C GLU A 32 2.80 24.49 3.76
N GLU A 33 1.56 23.98 3.75
CA GLU A 33 0.89 23.47 4.96
C GLU A 33 1.57 22.21 5.55
N VAL A 34 2.30 21.43 4.73
CA VAL A 34 3.07 20.28 5.20
C VAL A 34 4.37 20.70 5.90
N SER A 35 4.89 21.91 5.62
CA SER A 35 6.16 22.42 6.18
C SER A 35 6.02 23.18 7.51
N GLU A 36 4.85 23.74 7.82
CA GLU A 36 4.65 24.58 9.02
C GLU A 36 4.18 23.80 10.27
N GLY A 37 4.06 22.47 10.20
CA GLY A 37 3.52 21.64 11.29
C GLY A 37 4.52 20.94 12.22
N GLU A 38 5.84 21.12 12.06
CA GLU A 38 6.85 20.25 12.71
C GLU A 38 7.27 20.64 14.15
N GLU A 39 6.71 21.66 14.78
CA GLU A 39 7.06 22.02 16.16
C GLU A 39 5.87 21.98 17.13
N ARG A 40 5.22 20.82 17.30
CA ARG A 40 4.52 20.51 18.55
C ARG A 40 4.80 19.07 18.98
N SER A 41 5.33 18.96 20.20
CA SER A 41 5.69 17.76 20.93
C SER A 41 4.54 16.75 20.97
N ASN A 42 4.50 15.86 19.97
CA ASN A 42 3.74 14.63 20.05
C ASN A 42 4.64 13.56 20.66
N GLU A 43 4.20 12.96 21.77
CA GLU A 43 4.69 11.67 22.23
C GLU A 43 4.51 10.67 21.09
N LYS A 44 5.55 10.53 20.24
CA LYS A 44 5.67 9.40 19.33
C LYS A 44 5.54 8.16 20.19
N LEU A 45 4.60 7.29 19.84
CA LEU A 45 4.61 5.91 20.30
C LEU A 45 5.96 5.32 19.90
N GLU A 46 6.94 5.35 20.81
CA GLU A 46 8.15 4.55 20.70
C GLU A 46 7.74 3.10 20.97
N ILE A 47 7.12 2.48 19.98
CA ILE A 47 7.01 1.03 19.91
C ILE A 47 8.45 0.55 19.78
N SER A 48 9.05 0.16 20.91
CA SER A 48 10.35 -0.48 20.94
C SER A 48 10.27 -1.77 20.12
N ILE A 49 10.73 -1.69 18.86
CA ILE A 49 10.88 -2.83 17.98
C ILE A 49 12.13 -3.58 18.48
N GLY A 50 11.92 -4.64 19.25
CA GLY A 50 13.01 -5.54 19.62
C GLY A 50 13.61 -6.18 18.37
N ASP A 51 14.93 -6.14 18.25
CA ASP A 51 15.68 -6.75 17.16
C ASP A 51 15.59 -8.29 17.22
N GLN A 52 14.76 -8.85 16.33
CA GLN A 52 14.66 -10.25 15.82
C GLN A 52 13.20 -10.67 15.50
N ILE A 53 12.31 -9.71 15.23
CA ILE A 53 10.86 -9.95 15.14
C ILE A 53 10.44 -9.98 13.67
N ASN A 54 9.65 -11.00 13.32
CA ASN A 54 9.03 -11.27 12.01
C ASN A 54 8.81 -10.01 11.13
N ALA A 55 9.47 -9.96 9.96
CA ALA A 55 9.40 -8.84 9.01
C ALA A 55 7.97 -8.44 8.63
N SER A 56 7.06 -9.41 8.53
CA SER A 56 5.64 -9.16 8.25
C SER A 56 4.96 -8.44 9.41
N ALA A 57 5.21 -8.85 10.66
CA ALA A 57 4.68 -8.18 11.84
C ALA A 57 5.24 -6.76 11.98
N THR A 58 6.55 -6.58 11.76
CA THR A 58 7.19 -5.26 11.84
C THR A 58 6.60 -4.30 10.81
N LEU A 59 6.49 -4.69 9.53
CA LEU A 59 5.87 -3.84 8.53
C LEU A 59 4.41 -3.54 8.89
N PHE A 60 3.63 -4.57 9.26
CA PHE A 60 2.21 -4.39 9.57
C PHE A 60 1.96 -3.42 10.72
N LYS A 61 2.74 -3.50 11.81
CA LYS A 61 2.68 -2.54 12.92
C LYS A 61 2.95 -1.11 12.45
N ARG A 62 3.97 -0.91 11.61
CA ARG A 62 4.24 0.42 11.04
C ARG A 62 3.09 0.92 10.16
N LEU A 63 2.42 0.04 9.40
CA LEU A 63 1.23 0.42 8.64
C LEU A 63 0.06 0.80 9.58
N VAL A 64 -0.14 0.07 10.69
CA VAL A 64 -1.11 0.42 11.74
C VAL A 64 -0.82 1.80 12.29
N ASP A 65 0.44 2.12 12.59
CA ASP A 65 0.85 3.43 13.13
C ASP A 65 0.49 4.58 12.17
N VAL A 66 0.64 4.39 10.85
CA VAL A 66 0.21 5.39 9.86
C VAL A 66 -1.29 5.69 9.99
N TYR A 67 -2.12 4.64 10.07
CA TYR A 67 -3.58 4.83 10.21
C TYR A 67 -3.97 5.40 11.58
N TYR A 68 -3.24 5.02 12.64
CA TYR A 68 -3.48 5.53 13.99
C TYR A 68 -3.18 7.02 14.05
N ASN A 69 -2.03 7.45 13.54
CA ASN A 69 -1.64 8.86 13.49
C ASN A 69 -2.59 9.69 12.61
N GLU A 70 -3.07 9.14 11.49
CA GLU A 70 -4.08 9.82 10.68
C GLU A 70 -5.44 9.92 11.40
N GLU A 71 -5.82 8.94 12.22
CA GLU A 71 -7.03 9.03 13.04
C GLU A 71 -6.93 10.15 14.08
N LEU A 72 -5.78 10.28 14.76
CA LEU A 72 -5.50 11.39 15.67
C LEU A 72 -5.63 12.75 14.96
N LYS A 73 -4.98 12.89 13.79
CA LYS A 73 -5.05 14.12 12.97
C LYS A 73 -6.46 14.41 12.49
N ARG A 74 -7.23 13.38 12.09
CA ARG A 74 -8.63 13.54 11.67
C ARG A 74 -9.45 14.17 12.80
N ILE A 75 -9.25 13.73 14.03
CA ILE A 75 -9.95 14.22 15.22
C ILE A 75 -9.50 15.63 15.57
N GLU A 76 -8.19 15.88 15.59
CA GLU A 76 -7.60 17.21 15.83
C GLU A 76 -8.15 18.26 14.86
N LEU A 77 -8.23 17.91 13.58
CA LEU A 77 -8.74 18.80 12.52
C LEU A 77 -10.28 18.79 12.41
N ASN A 78 -10.98 18.07 13.27
CA ASN A 78 -12.44 17.89 13.24
C ASN A 78 -12.99 17.45 11.86
N ASN A 79 -12.24 16.60 11.18
CA ASN A 79 -12.60 16.08 9.86
C ASN A 79 -13.53 14.86 9.97
N VAL A 80 -14.46 14.75 9.03
CA VAL A 80 -15.39 13.61 8.97
C VAL A 80 -14.69 12.32 8.55
N ARG A 81 -13.63 12.41 7.73
CA ARG A 81 -12.91 11.25 7.17
C ARG A 81 -11.40 11.47 7.20
N LYS A 82 -10.66 10.36 7.29
CA LYS A 82 -9.20 10.33 7.08
C LYS A 82 -8.87 10.77 5.65
N SER A 83 -7.74 11.44 5.43
CA SER A 83 -7.26 11.82 4.11
C SER A 83 -6.59 10.65 3.41
N SER A 84 -7.25 10.07 2.40
CA SER A 84 -6.70 8.97 1.60
C SER A 84 -5.37 9.33 0.94
N ARG A 85 -5.18 10.59 0.54
CA ARG A 85 -3.92 11.07 -0.04
C ARG A 85 -2.79 11.06 0.99
N ARG A 86 -3.00 11.62 2.20
CA ARG A 86 -1.98 11.61 3.25
C ARG A 86 -1.62 10.20 3.66
N VAL A 87 -2.63 9.34 3.88
CA VAL A 87 -2.41 7.92 4.19
C VAL A 87 -1.57 7.25 3.10
N SER A 88 -1.93 7.41 1.83
CA SER A 88 -1.17 6.80 0.72
C SER A 88 0.28 7.28 0.66
N VAL A 89 0.53 8.57 0.92
CA VAL A 89 1.88 9.12 0.99
C VAL A 89 2.67 8.51 2.14
N GLU A 90 2.10 8.52 3.35
CA GLU A 90 2.78 8.04 4.56
C GLU A 90 2.99 6.53 4.57
N LEU A 91 2.06 5.73 4.01
CA LEU A 91 2.26 4.29 3.82
C LEU A 91 3.45 4.02 2.88
N GLY A 92 3.59 4.78 1.80
CA GLY A 92 4.72 4.65 0.88
C GLY A 92 6.05 5.03 1.53
N LYS A 93 6.09 6.14 2.29
CA LYS A 93 7.29 6.52 3.08
C LYS A 93 7.65 5.45 4.11
N THR A 94 6.65 4.96 4.83
CA THR A 94 6.80 3.89 5.83
C THR A 94 7.40 2.62 5.23
N LEU A 95 6.97 2.25 4.01
CA LEU A 95 7.55 1.12 3.29
C LEU A 95 9.01 1.36 2.91
N CYS A 96 9.35 2.56 2.41
CA CYS A 96 10.75 2.92 2.12
C CYS A 96 11.61 2.83 3.38
N ASP A 97 11.16 3.40 4.50
CA ASP A 97 11.90 3.39 5.77
C ASP A 97 12.08 1.98 6.31
N PHE A 98 11.06 1.13 6.16
CA PHE A 98 11.16 -0.28 6.51
C PHE A 98 12.22 -0.99 5.66
N LEU A 99 12.18 -0.86 4.33
CA LEU A 99 13.11 -1.54 3.43
C LEU A 99 14.54 -1.02 3.55
N ASN A 100 14.75 0.30 3.65
CA ASN A 100 16.06 0.91 3.88
C ASN A 100 16.69 0.42 5.19
N HIS A 101 15.88 0.20 6.22
CA HIS A 101 16.36 -0.34 7.49
C HIS A 101 16.71 -1.84 7.39
N GLN A 102 15.86 -2.65 6.77
CA GLN A 102 16.09 -4.09 6.60
C GLN A 102 17.29 -4.41 5.70
N LEU A 103 17.56 -3.56 4.72
CA LEU A 103 18.61 -3.74 3.70
C LEU A 103 19.79 -2.78 3.91
N LEU A 104 19.94 -2.27 5.14
CA LEU A 104 21.01 -1.34 5.49
C LEU A 104 22.39 -1.96 5.18
N GLY A 105 23.23 -1.20 4.48
CA GLY A 105 24.57 -1.65 4.09
C GLY A 105 24.65 -2.44 2.78
N GLN A 106 23.51 -2.74 2.13
CA GLN A 106 23.49 -3.43 0.83
C GLN A 106 23.61 -2.49 -0.38
N GLY A 107 23.77 -1.18 -0.16
CA GLY A 107 23.91 -0.18 -1.22
C GLY A 107 22.64 0.07 -2.04
N MET A 108 21.50 -0.45 -1.60
CA MET A 108 20.20 -0.13 -2.16
C MET A 108 19.58 1.08 -1.45
N LYS A 109 18.91 1.93 -2.21
CA LYS A 109 18.14 3.06 -1.70
C LYS A 109 16.70 2.94 -2.18
N PHE A 110 15.76 3.00 -1.24
CA PHE A 110 14.32 2.94 -1.53
C PHE A 110 13.70 4.32 -1.45
N GLU A 111 12.99 4.72 -2.51
CA GLU A 111 12.32 6.02 -2.61
C GLU A 111 10.89 5.89 -3.12
N ARG A 112 9.98 6.64 -2.50
CA ARG A 112 8.58 6.70 -2.93
C ARG A 112 8.45 7.65 -4.10
N GLN A 113 7.77 7.20 -5.15
CA GLN A 113 7.46 7.99 -6.33
C GLN A 113 6.04 8.57 -6.27
N PRO A 114 5.74 9.65 -7.03
CA PRO A 114 4.42 10.30 -7.01
C PRO A 114 3.25 9.38 -7.40
N ASP A 115 3.46 8.38 -8.25
CA ASP A 115 2.50 7.34 -8.64
C ASP A 115 2.27 6.27 -7.54
N GLY A 116 2.92 6.43 -6.39
CA GLY A 116 2.80 5.55 -5.24
C GLY A 116 3.52 4.21 -5.42
N LEU A 117 4.48 4.13 -6.33
CA LEU A 117 5.48 3.05 -6.36
C LEU A 117 6.62 3.37 -5.38
N VAL A 118 7.24 2.33 -4.85
CA VAL A 118 8.53 2.41 -4.16
C VAL A 118 9.58 1.84 -5.10
N ILE A 119 10.54 2.66 -5.49
CA ILE A 119 11.62 2.27 -6.40
C ILE A 119 12.89 2.06 -5.59
N ALA A 120 13.54 0.91 -5.81
CA ALA A 120 14.87 0.64 -5.31
C ALA A 120 15.90 0.96 -6.39
N SER A 121 16.93 1.73 -6.02
CA SER A 121 18.04 2.05 -6.91
C SER A 121 19.35 1.56 -6.31
N ARG A 122 20.29 1.15 -7.17
CA ARG A 122 21.67 0.82 -6.81
C ARG A 122 22.60 1.70 -7.62
N GLY A 123 23.17 2.72 -6.99
CA GLY A 123 23.87 3.78 -7.71
C GLY A 123 22.89 4.63 -8.52
N LEU A 124 23.06 4.68 -9.84
CA LEU A 124 22.18 5.42 -10.75
C LEU A 124 21.08 4.57 -11.38
N ASP A 125 21.15 3.24 -11.21
CA ASP A 125 20.26 2.31 -11.88
C ASP A 125 19.07 1.96 -10.98
N ASN A 126 17.86 2.03 -11.54
CA ASN A 126 16.66 1.52 -10.91
C ASN A 126 16.59 0.01 -11.12
N VAL A 127 16.47 -0.75 -10.02
CA VAL A 127 16.62 -2.21 -10.07
C VAL A 127 15.34 -2.95 -9.68
N VAL A 128 14.47 -2.33 -8.87
CA VAL A 128 13.25 -2.96 -8.37
C VAL A 128 12.14 -1.92 -8.21
N ALA A 129 10.90 -2.32 -8.49
CA ALA A 129 9.70 -1.58 -8.13
C ALA A 129 8.84 -2.39 -7.16
N ILE A 130 8.30 -1.75 -6.13
CA ILE A 130 7.41 -2.36 -5.14
C ILE A 130 6.14 -1.52 -5.05
N LYS A 131 4.99 -2.18 -5.20
CA LYS A 131 3.67 -1.59 -4.96
C LYS A 131 3.08 -2.14 -3.66
N LEU A 132 2.79 -1.25 -2.72
CA LEU A 132 1.97 -1.59 -1.56
C LEU A 132 0.49 -1.39 -1.89
N ILE A 133 -0.27 -2.44 -1.66
CA ILE A 133 -1.72 -2.51 -1.79
C ILE A 133 -2.30 -2.73 -0.41
N THR A 134 -3.18 -1.83 0.05
CA THR A 134 -3.75 -1.94 1.41
C THR A 134 -4.75 -3.08 1.51
N ASP A 135 -5.51 -3.29 0.46
CA ASP A 135 -6.52 -4.33 0.36
C ASP A 135 -6.93 -4.56 -1.09
N MET A 136 -7.67 -5.65 -1.34
CA MET A 136 -8.07 -6.06 -2.68
C MET A 136 -9.35 -5.38 -3.18
N GLY A 137 -9.89 -4.39 -2.46
CA GLY A 137 -11.24 -3.88 -2.69
C GLY A 137 -11.48 -3.09 -3.93
N PHE A 138 -10.42 -2.47 -4.44
CA PHE A 138 -10.43 -1.78 -5.72
C PHE A 138 -9.92 -2.66 -6.87
N TYR A 139 -9.60 -3.93 -6.59
CA TYR A 139 -8.93 -4.86 -7.51
C TYR A 139 -9.71 -6.18 -7.69
N ARG A 140 -11.04 -6.10 -7.67
CA ARG A 140 -11.92 -7.27 -7.60
C ARG A 140 -11.96 -8.04 -8.93
N GLY A 141 -11.96 -9.37 -8.83
CA GLY A 141 -12.17 -10.24 -9.98
C GLY A 141 -11.09 -10.10 -11.05
N SER A 142 -11.50 -9.89 -12.30
CA SER A 142 -10.60 -9.80 -13.45
C SER A 142 -9.79 -8.50 -13.50
N GLN A 143 -10.20 -7.45 -12.77
CA GLN A 143 -9.54 -6.14 -12.79
C GLN A 143 -8.09 -6.18 -12.29
N TRP A 144 -7.76 -7.16 -11.45
CA TRP A 144 -6.40 -7.32 -10.93
C TRP A 144 -5.35 -7.42 -12.06
N ASN A 145 -5.61 -8.23 -13.09
CA ASN A 145 -4.64 -8.43 -14.16
C ASN A 145 -4.42 -7.15 -14.98
N GLU A 146 -5.48 -6.38 -15.23
CA GLU A 146 -5.38 -5.09 -15.90
C GLU A 146 -4.52 -4.12 -15.08
N VAL A 147 -4.81 -3.97 -13.79
CA VAL A 147 -4.03 -3.09 -12.89
C VAL A 147 -2.57 -3.54 -12.77
N ALA A 148 -2.32 -4.84 -12.62
CA ALA A 148 -0.97 -5.37 -12.53
C ALA A 148 -0.20 -5.11 -13.82
N SER A 149 -0.86 -5.26 -14.99
CA SER A 149 -0.26 -4.93 -16.29
C SER A 149 0.07 -3.45 -16.40
N ASP A 150 -0.86 -2.56 -16.05
CA ASP A 150 -0.64 -1.11 -16.09
C ASP A 150 0.54 -0.70 -15.21
N ILE A 151 0.69 -1.32 -14.03
CA ILE A 151 1.80 -1.04 -13.12
C ILE A 151 3.12 -1.53 -13.71
N VAL A 152 3.16 -2.74 -14.28
CA VAL A 152 4.33 -3.27 -14.98
C VAL A 152 4.74 -2.34 -16.12
N ASP A 153 3.77 -1.91 -16.94
CA ASP A 153 4.03 -1.03 -18.08
C ASP A 153 4.57 0.32 -17.63
N VAL A 154 4.07 0.89 -16.53
CA VAL A 154 4.64 2.10 -15.90
C VAL A 154 6.07 1.84 -15.42
N CYS A 155 6.34 0.71 -14.77
CA CYS A 155 7.67 0.34 -14.31
C CYS A 155 8.68 0.23 -15.46
N GLU A 156 8.30 -0.40 -16.56
CA GLU A 156 9.16 -0.56 -17.74
C GLU A 156 9.38 0.78 -18.45
N THR A 157 8.30 1.49 -18.78
CA THR A 157 8.35 2.69 -19.64
C THR A 157 8.95 3.90 -18.93
N LYS A 158 8.68 4.09 -17.64
CA LYS A 158 9.10 5.28 -16.87
C LYS A 158 10.39 5.04 -16.09
N TYR A 159 10.60 3.83 -15.59
CA TYR A 159 11.70 3.51 -14.68
C TYR A 159 12.74 2.55 -15.27
N GLY A 160 12.47 1.92 -16.42
CA GLY A 160 13.37 0.95 -17.04
C GLY A 160 13.46 -0.37 -16.27
N ILE A 161 12.47 -0.68 -15.43
CA ILE A 161 12.44 -1.87 -14.57
C ILE A 161 11.66 -2.97 -15.28
N SER A 162 12.30 -4.13 -15.46
CA SER A 162 11.67 -5.29 -16.09
C SER A 162 10.59 -5.92 -15.22
N ASN A 163 9.62 -6.59 -15.85
CA ASN A 163 8.47 -7.21 -15.19
C ASN A 163 8.87 -8.12 -14.02
N ASP A 164 9.91 -8.95 -14.17
CA ASP A 164 10.42 -9.87 -13.13
C ASP A 164 10.99 -9.18 -11.88
N ARG A 165 11.11 -7.85 -11.92
CA ARG A 165 11.58 -6.98 -10.82
C ARG A 165 10.49 -6.06 -10.27
N VAL A 166 9.22 -6.35 -10.59
CA VAL A 166 8.06 -5.65 -10.02
C VAL A 166 7.40 -6.54 -8.96
N PHE A 167 7.26 -6.03 -7.74
CA PHE A 167 6.72 -6.76 -6.60
C PHE A 167 5.48 -6.07 -6.02
N PHE A 168 4.56 -6.86 -5.48
CA PHE A 168 3.33 -6.41 -4.84
C PHE A 168 3.29 -6.92 -3.40
N ILE A 169 3.08 -6.00 -2.46
CA ILE A 169 2.78 -6.33 -1.08
C ILE A 169 1.31 -6.00 -0.85
N ILE A 170 0.50 -7.00 -0.50
CA ILE A 170 -0.92 -6.85 -0.20
C ILE A 170 -1.08 -7.00 1.31
N SER A 171 -1.40 -5.90 2.00
CA SER A 171 -1.36 -5.90 3.47
C SER A 171 -2.52 -6.65 4.12
N SER A 172 -3.69 -6.68 3.46
CA SER A 172 -4.88 -7.34 4.00
C SER A 172 -5.82 -7.89 2.93
N LEU A 173 -6.54 -8.97 3.25
CA LEU A 173 -7.67 -9.48 2.50
C LEU A 173 -9.03 -9.00 3.05
N ARG A 174 -9.06 -8.37 4.24
CA ARG A 174 -10.30 -8.12 4.99
C ARG A 174 -11.29 -7.27 4.21
N ASN A 175 -10.77 -6.23 3.56
CA ASN A 175 -11.56 -5.36 2.71
C ASN A 175 -11.43 -5.85 1.27
N GLY A 176 -12.57 -5.94 0.59
CA GLY A 176 -12.52 -5.93 -0.85
C GLY A 176 -12.50 -7.25 -1.58
N ILE A 177 -12.78 -8.33 -0.87
CA ILE A 177 -12.99 -9.61 -1.50
C ILE A 177 -14.41 -9.70 -2.06
N ASP A 178 -14.50 -10.01 -3.36
CA ASP A 178 -15.73 -10.40 -4.03
C ASP A 178 -16.01 -11.87 -3.71
N GLN A 179 -17.11 -12.12 -2.98
CA GLN A 179 -17.52 -13.46 -2.57
C GLN A 179 -17.74 -14.37 -3.79
N GLY A 180 -18.36 -13.88 -4.86
CA GLY A 180 -18.59 -14.69 -6.06
C GLY A 180 -17.27 -15.09 -6.73
N TYR A 181 -16.29 -14.19 -6.71
CA TYR A 181 -14.95 -14.51 -7.21
C TYR A 181 -14.22 -15.52 -6.30
N VAL A 182 -14.30 -15.36 -4.98
CA VAL A 182 -13.77 -16.37 -4.03
C VAL A 182 -14.38 -17.72 -4.29
N GLU A 183 -15.70 -17.81 -4.35
CA GLU A 183 -16.42 -19.07 -4.58
C GLU A 183 -16.02 -19.70 -5.90
N SER A 184 -15.85 -18.90 -6.96
CA SER A 184 -15.38 -19.39 -8.26
C SER A 184 -13.97 -19.99 -8.20
N LEU A 185 -13.05 -19.37 -7.43
CA LEU A 185 -11.71 -19.90 -7.25
C LEU A 185 -11.72 -21.11 -6.31
N LEU A 186 -12.49 -21.10 -5.23
CA LEU A 186 -12.54 -22.20 -4.28
C LEU A 186 -13.27 -23.43 -4.84
N GLY A 187 -14.27 -23.23 -5.69
CA GLY A 187 -15.13 -24.27 -6.26
C GLY A 187 -16.27 -24.70 -5.33
N HIS A 188 -16.62 -23.87 -4.34
CA HIS A 188 -17.75 -24.10 -3.43
C HIS A 188 -18.28 -22.77 -2.89
N GLU A 189 -19.51 -22.79 -2.37
CA GLU A 189 -20.16 -21.64 -1.73
C GLU A 189 -19.47 -21.26 -0.41
N VAL A 190 -19.46 -19.95 -0.11
CA VAL A 190 -18.99 -19.38 1.15
C VAL A 190 -20.13 -18.56 1.74
N LYS A 191 -20.56 -18.80 2.98
CA LYS A 191 -21.76 -18.14 3.51
C LYS A 191 -21.54 -16.67 3.83
N SER A 192 -20.30 -16.29 4.14
CA SER A 192 -19.93 -14.90 4.42
C SER A 192 -18.42 -14.66 4.28
N ASN A 193 -18.04 -13.40 4.02
CA ASN A 193 -16.64 -12.98 4.05
C ASN A 193 -15.98 -13.26 5.41
N TRP A 194 -16.72 -13.18 6.52
CA TRP A 194 -16.17 -13.50 7.84
C TRP A 194 -15.78 -14.98 7.95
N GLU A 195 -16.64 -15.89 7.49
CA GLU A 195 -16.35 -17.32 7.45
C GLU A 195 -15.11 -17.61 6.62
N PHE A 196 -15.00 -17.00 5.44
CA PHE A 196 -13.83 -17.13 4.58
C PHE A 196 -12.55 -16.61 5.23
N LEU A 197 -12.54 -15.36 5.70
CA LEU A 197 -11.34 -14.72 6.25
C LEU A 197 -10.82 -15.40 7.51
N ASN A 198 -11.67 -16.12 8.26
CA ASN A 198 -11.29 -16.87 9.46
C ASN A 198 -11.06 -18.37 9.19
N ASN A 199 -11.17 -18.82 7.93
CA ASN A 199 -10.85 -20.19 7.54
C ASN A 199 -9.50 -20.23 6.80
N ARG A 200 -8.44 -20.58 7.54
CA ARG A 200 -7.07 -20.52 7.02
C ARG A 200 -6.87 -21.37 5.76
N GLN A 201 -7.46 -22.57 5.71
CA GLN A 201 -7.35 -23.45 4.55
C GLN A 201 -7.98 -22.83 3.30
N TRP A 202 -9.12 -22.16 3.45
CA TRP A 202 -9.79 -21.49 2.34
C TRP A 202 -9.00 -20.27 1.88
N VAL A 203 -8.50 -19.46 2.80
CA VAL A 203 -7.61 -18.31 2.50
C VAL A 203 -6.38 -18.76 1.72
N ASP A 204 -5.65 -19.76 2.21
CA ASP A 204 -4.42 -20.23 1.55
C ASP A 204 -4.72 -20.81 0.16
N SER A 205 -5.82 -21.55 0.02
CA SER A 205 -6.26 -22.06 -1.28
C SER A 205 -6.65 -20.93 -2.24
N TYR A 206 -7.38 -19.92 -1.76
CA TYR A 206 -7.75 -18.75 -2.55
C TYR A 206 -6.51 -17.98 -3.00
N VAL A 207 -5.61 -17.61 -2.08
CA VAL A 207 -4.40 -16.84 -2.39
C VAL A 207 -3.53 -17.56 -3.41
N ARG A 208 -3.30 -18.86 -3.23
CA ARG A 208 -2.53 -19.66 -4.19
C ARG A 208 -3.18 -19.64 -5.59
N LYS A 209 -4.49 -19.87 -5.68
CA LYS A 209 -5.21 -19.87 -6.97
C LYS A 209 -5.21 -18.47 -7.59
N PHE A 210 -5.41 -17.42 -6.79
CA PHE A 210 -5.36 -16.03 -7.21
C PHE A 210 -4.01 -15.69 -7.87
N ILE A 211 -2.91 -16.03 -7.18
CA ILE A 211 -1.54 -15.88 -7.70
C ILE A 211 -1.36 -16.69 -8.98
N ASP A 212 -1.79 -17.95 -9.00
CA ASP A 212 -1.66 -18.82 -10.18
C ASP A 212 -2.46 -18.34 -11.40
N THR A 213 -3.54 -17.57 -11.19
CA THR A 213 -4.33 -16.93 -12.26
C THR A 213 -3.81 -15.56 -12.70
N THR A 214 -2.80 -15.01 -11.99
CA THR A 214 -2.18 -13.74 -12.35
C THR A 214 -1.23 -13.97 -13.52
N HIS A 215 -1.54 -13.44 -14.69
CA HIS A 215 -0.74 -13.63 -15.91
C HIS A 215 0.02 -12.37 -16.34
N SER A 216 -0.25 -11.24 -15.70
CA SER A 216 0.47 -9.97 -15.95
C SER A 216 1.88 -9.95 -15.36
N LEU A 217 2.28 -10.99 -14.59
CA LEU A 217 3.60 -11.11 -13.97
C LEU A 217 4.33 -12.35 -14.51
N VAL A 218 5.65 -12.23 -14.71
CA VAL A 218 6.49 -13.33 -15.21
C VAL A 218 6.58 -14.48 -14.20
N ASN A 219 6.63 -14.17 -12.91
CA ASN A 219 6.69 -15.13 -11.82
C ASN A 219 5.81 -14.67 -10.62
N PRO A 220 4.48 -14.77 -10.73
CA PRO A 220 3.55 -14.24 -9.72
C PRO A 220 3.83 -14.75 -8.30
N ARG A 221 4.25 -16.01 -8.15
CA ARG A 221 4.53 -16.64 -6.84
C ARG A 221 5.70 -15.99 -6.09
N ASN A 222 6.65 -15.40 -6.81
CA ASN A 222 7.79 -14.71 -6.21
C ASN A 222 7.60 -13.18 -6.20
N GLN A 223 6.51 -12.69 -6.81
CA GLN A 223 6.25 -11.26 -6.99
C GLN A 223 5.09 -10.74 -6.15
N MET A 224 4.26 -11.61 -5.57
CA MET A 224 3.07 -11.22 -4.80
C MET A 224 3.12 -11.75 -3.38
N TYR A 225 3.05 -10.84 -2.40
CA TYR A 225 3.12 -11.15 -0.98
C TYR A 225 1.87 -10.67 -0.25
N PHE A 226 0.97 -11.60 0.05
CA PHE A 226 -0.20 -11.34 0.89
C PHE A 226 0.20 -11.44 2.36
N MET A 227 -0.11 -10.43 3.17
CA MET A 227 0.29 -10.42 4.57
C MET A 227 -0.78 -11.04 5.47
N ALA A 228 -1.96 -10.41 5.59
CA ALA A 228 -2.99 -10.83 6.54
C ALA A 228 -4.32 -11.17 5.87
N SER A 229 -5.08 -12.09 6.49
CA SER A 229 -6.46 -12.39 6.09
C SER A 229 -7.44 -11.38 6.67
N GLU A 230 -7.88 -11.61 7.89
CA GLU A 230 -8.93 -10.90 8.59
C GLU A 230 -8.43 -9.62 9.27
N MET A 231 -7.13 -9.47 9.45
CA MET A 231 -6.53 -8.27 10.07
C MET A 231 -6.31 -7.19 9.01
N HIS A 232 -6.74 -5.96 9.28
CA HIS A 232 -6.52 -4.80 8.40
C HIS A 232 -5.93 -3.63 9.19
N PRO A 233 -4.86 -2.97 8.69
CA PRO A 233 -4.14 -1.99 9.48
C PRO A 233 -5.02 -0.80 9.94
N ASN A 234 -5.91 -0.29 9.07
CA ASN A 234 -6.88 0.75 9.47
C ASN A 234 -7.84 0.31 10.58
N VAL A 235 -8.34 -0.93 10.54
CA VAL A 235 -9.30 -1.41 11.55
C VAL A 235 -8.61 -1.59 12.89
N VAL A 236 -7.41 -2.17 12.88
CA VAL A 236 -6.60 -2.29 14.10
C VAL A 236 -6.31 -0.91 14.69
N ALA A 237 -5.93 0.07 13.87
CA ALA A 237 -5.70 1.44 14.34
C ALA A 237 -6.94 2.08 14.98
N GLU A 238 -8.13 1.88 14.40
CA GLU A 238 -9.41 2.39 14.94
C GLU A 238 -9.79 1.71 16.26
N ASP A 239 -9.43 0.44 16.44
CA ASP A 239 -9.63 -0.29 17.69
C ASP A 239 -8.64 0.18 18.76
N LEU A 240 -7.35 0.33 18.41
CA LEU A 240 -6.31 0.82 19.32
C LEU A 240 -6.63 2.21 19.89
N TYR A 241 -7.21 3.10 19.08
CA TYR A 241 -7.60 4.45 19.53
C TYR A 241 -8.61 4.43 20.70
N LYS A 242 -9.36 3.34 20.87
CA LYS A 242 -10.39 3.20 21.92
C LYS A 242 -9.90 2.44 23.15
N MET A 243 -8.65 1.97 23.13
CA MET A 243 -8.08 1.07 24.13
C MET A 243 -7.27 1.82 25.19
N SER A 244 -7.13 1.22 26.38
CA SER A 244 -6.10 1.65 27.35
C SER A 244 -4.70 1.24 26.87
N ASN A 245 -3.65 1.82 27.47
CA ASN A 245 -2.27 1.49 27.14
C ASN A 245 -1.94 0.00 27.31
N GLU A 246 -2.51 -0.66 28.33
CA GLU A 246 -2.34 -2.10 28.55
C GLU A 246 -3.00 -2.92 27.44
N GLN A 247 -4.25 -2.56 27.08
CA GLN A 247 -4.98 -3.21 25.99
C GLN A 247 -4.27 -3.02 24.64
N MET A 248 -3.70 -1.85 24.39
CA MET A 248 -2.90 -1.58 23.19
C MET A 248 -1.68 -2.49 23.12
N LYS A 249 -0.93 -2.64 24.23
CA LYS A 249 0.23 -3.56 24.29
C LYS A 249 -0.17 -4.99 24.00
N GLU A 250 -1.25 -5.48 24.60
CA GLU A 250 -1.78 -6.82 24.35
C GLU A 250 -2.21 -7.00 22.88
N ALA A 251 -2.86 -5.99 22.29
CA ALA A 251 -3.26 -6.02 20.89
C ALA A 251 -2.04 -6.07 19.95
N LEU A 252 -0.97 -5.31 20.25
CA LEU A 252 0.26 -5.34 19.46
C LEU A 252 1.02 -6.68 19.58
N LEU A 253 0.96 -7.36 20.73
CA LEU A 253 1.52 -8.70 20.88
C LEU A 253 0.80 -9.73 20.00
N LYS A 254 -0.53 -9.61 19.85
CA LYS A 254 -1.31 -10.48 18.94
C LYS A 254 -0.88 -10.31 17.47
N ILE A 255 -0.33 -9.16 17.09
CA ILE A 255 0.23 -8.95 15.74
C ILE A 255 1.52 -9.76 15.58
N ASP A 256 2.36 -9.86 16.62
CA ASP A 256 3.60 -10.65 16.56
C ASP A 256 3.31 -12.15 16.45
N GLU A 257 2.27 -12.61 17.13
CA GLU A 257 1.82 -14.01 17.15
C GLU A 257 0.98 -14.40 15.93
N TYR A 258 0.67 -13.43 15.06
CA TYR A 258 -0.21 -13.65 13.92
C TYR A 258 0.38 -14.65 12.91
N THR A 259 -0.48 -15.55 12.40
CA THR A 259 -0.08 -16.50 11.35
C THR A 259 -0.17 -15.83 9.97
N TRP A 260 0.90 -15.15 9.58
CA TRP A 260 1.00 -14.45 8.30
C TRP A 260 0.77 -15.37 7.09
N ILE A 261 0.16 -14.84 6.02
CA ILE A 261 -0.06 -15.57 4.77
C ILE A 261 1.27 -15.77 4.03
N SER A 262 2.03 -14.69 3.85
CA SER A 262 3.37 -14.70 3.25
C SER A 262 4.42 -14.28 4.26
N ASN A 263 5.62 -14.83 4.13
CA ASN A 263 6.78 -14.40 4.88
C ASN A 263 7.49 -13.28 4.11
N LEU A 264 7.39 -12.02 4.58
CA LEU A 264 8.05 -10.90 3.90
C LEU A 264 9.57 -10.97 3.96
N GLN A 265 10.15 -11.82 4.82
CA GLN A 265 11.58 -12.10 4.75
C GLN A 265 11.98 -12.71 3.41
N ASP A 266 11.10 -13.47 2.76
CA ASP A 266 11.37 -14.07 1.46
C ASP A 266 11.49 -13.01 0.37
N LEU A 267 10.69 -11.93 0.44
CA LEU A 267 10.85 -10.75 -0.42
C LEU A 267 12.20 -10.09 -0.14
N ILE A 268 12.48 -9.78 1.13
CA ILE A 268 13.71 -9.09 1.54
C ILE A 268 14.95 -9.84 1.05
N ASN A 269 14.96 -11.18 1.11
CA ASN A 269 16.05 -12.02 0.65
C ASN A 269 16.22 -12.05 -0.89
N GLN A 270 15.20 -11.63 -1.65
CA GLN A 270 15.22 -11.59 -3.12
C GLN A 270 15.67 -10.22 -3.68
N LEU A 271 15.66 -9.18 -2.86
CA LEU A 271 16.10 -7.82 -3.21
C LEU A 271 17.62 -7.70 -3.12
#